data_AF-A0A1Q7PMV1-F1
#
_entry.id   AF-A0A1Q7PMV1-F1
#
_cell.length_a   1.000
_cell.length_b   1.000
_cell.length_c   1.000
_cell.angle_alpha   90.00
_cell.angle_beta   90.00
_cell.angle_gamma   90.00
#
_symmetry.space_group_name_H-M   'P 1'
#
loop_
_entity.id
_entity.type
_entity.pdbx_description
1 polymer ?
#
loop_
_entity_poly.entity_id
_entity_poly.type
_entity_poly.pdbx_seq_one_letter_code
_entity_poly.pdbx_strand_id
1 'polypeptide(L)'
;MVHCTAHEGVCADGGGEHPACSACLEACGSCGRIICNRHAEQSKADAPKGSRRLCAACLRYCEGGTNEPVGVDEVAQCASCGRSVCTAHQAVCAVDEQVQCSRHLRRADGSGRLVCEQHREACVAEPEAVFAADEVSSCPVCGKTACARHQAACGYCGRQVCTADLVQQTGRCATCGRLETAEPPEDVVAALLATAPSGKRSWRMARDRTHVVLELNLGWRRRTVFTLPHGASEPDGVVTH
;
A
#
# COMPACT_ATOMS: atom_id res chain seq x y z
N MET A 1 38.63 21.94 32.73
CA MET A 1 38.79 20.48 32.91
C MET A 1 38.68 20.22 34.39
N VAL A 2 37.55 19.69 34.88
CA VAL A 2 37.39 19.35 36.30
C VAL A 2 38.00 17.97 36.48
N HIS A 3 39.13 17.88 37.18
CA HIS A 3 39.73 16.60 37.52
C HIS A 3 38.96 16.05 38.74
N CYS A 4 38.40 14.83 38.64
CA CYS A 4 37.72 14.18 39.75
C CYS A 4 38.71 14.00 40.93
N THR A 5 38.34 14.47 42.12
CA THR A 5 39.18 14.39 43.34
C THR A 5 38.73 13.28 44.31
N ALA A 6 37.50 12.77 44.17
CA ALA A 6 36.97 11.64 44.94
C ALA A 6 36.06 10.75 44.09
N HIS A 7 36.21 9.44 44.17
CA HIS A 7 35.31 8.48 43.51
C HIS A 7 34.39 7.84 44.55
N GLU A 8 33.11 8.23 44.51
CA GLU A 8 32.11 7.88 45.53
C GLU A 8 31.02 6.95 44.99
N GLY A 9 31.07 6.61 43.70
CA GLY A 9 30.13 5.69 43.08
C GLY A 9 30.77 4.81 42.01
N VAL A 10 29.99 3.87 41.52
CA VAL A 10 30.43 2.87 40.54
C VAL A 10 29.65 3.05 39.24
N CYS A 11 30.36 3.19 38.14
CA CYS A 11 29.78 3.07 36.81
C CYS A 11 29.54 1.59 36.54
N ALA A 12 28.29 1.21 36.28
CA ALA A 12 27.94 -0.11 35.82
C ALA A 12 27.68 -0.04 34.32
N ASP A 13 28.62 -0.50 33.48
CA ASP A 13 28.39 -0.69 32.04
C ASP A 13 28.76 -2.10 31.61
N GLY A 14 28.39 -2.50 30.38
CA GLY A 14 28.63 -3.83 29.84
C GLY A 14 30.11 -4.26 29.79
N GLY A 15 31.06 -3.33 29.96
CA GLY A 15 32.49 -3.58 30.06
C GLY A 15 33.05 -3.75 31.48
N GLY A 16 32.21 -3.69 32.52
CA GLY A 16 32.60 -3.87 33.93
C GLY A 16 32.25 -2.68 34.83
N GLU A 17 32.52 -2.87 36.12
CA GLU A 17 32.29 -1.89 37.18
C GLU A 17 33.58 -1.13 37.49
N HIS A 18 33.54 0.21 37.43
CA HIS A 18 34.69 1.02 37.85
C HIS A 18 34.26 2.25 38.66
N PRO A 19 35.09 2.68 39.62
CA PRO A 19 34.80 3.86 40.43
C PRO A 19 34.84 5.13 39.57
N ALA A 20 33.93 6.07 39.86
CA ALA A 20 33.87 7.39 39.23
C ALA A 20 33.37 8.43 40.25
N CYS A 21 33.64 9.71 39.99
CA CYS A 21 33.12 10.78 40.85
C CYS A 21 31.60 10.93 40.68
N SER A 22 30.90 11.29 41.76
CA SER A 22 29.45 11.45 41.81
C SER A 22 28.93 12.43 40.74
N ALA A 23 29.68 13.51 40.48
CA ALA A 23 29.38 14.47 39.42
C ALA A 23 29.46 13.90 37.98
N CYS A 24 30.17 12.79 37.77
CA CYS A 24 30.27 12.13 36.47
C CYS A 24 29.26 11.01 36.29
N LEU A 25 28.55 10.60 37.35
CA LEU A 25 27.58 9.51 37.33
C LEU A 25 26.17 10.04 37.19
N GLU A 26 25.39 9.41 36.34
CA GLU A 26 23.96 9.69 36.18
C GLU A 26 23.25 8.42 35.70
N ALA A 27 21.95 8.31 35.94
CA ALA A 27 21.16 7.19 35.47
C ALA A 27 20.96 7.26 33.94
N CYS A 28 21.04 6.10 33.28
CA CYS A 28 20.62 5.95 31.91
C CYS A 28 19.12 6.26 31.81
N GLY A 29 18.73 7.22 30.97
CA GLY A 29 17.34 7.64 30.76
C GLY A 29 16.45 6.62 30.06
N SER A 30 16.94 5.40 29.82
CA SER A 30 16.20 4.27 29.23
C SER A 30 16.10 3.09 30.21
N CYS A 31 17.22 2.62 30.78
CA CYS A 31 17.24 1.46 31.68
C CYS A 31 17.50 1.77 33.17
N GLY A 32 17.75 3.04 33.53
CA GLY A 32 18.00 3.48 34.90
C GLY A 32 19.39 3.16 35.46
N ARG A 33 20.23 2.41 34.73
CA ARG A 33 21.58 2.02 35.19
C ARG A 33 22.48 3.24 35.37
N ILE A 34 23.23 3.29 36.48
CA ILE A 34 24.17 4.37 36.76
C ILE A 34 25.43 4.22 35.91
N ILE A 35 25.71 5.22 35.06
CA ILE A 35 26.82 5.23 34.11
C ILE A 35 27.58 6.54 34.16
N CYS A 36 28.89 6.47 33.89
CA CYS A 36 29.72 7.66 33.80
C CYS A 36 29.64 8.32 32.42
N ASN A 37 30.05 9.59 32.31
CA ASN A 37 30.12 10.34 31.05
C ASN A 37 30.90 9.62 29.92
N ARG A 38 31.84 8.73 30.26
CA ARG A 38 32.63 7.99 29.26
C ARG A 38 31.85 6.85 28.62
N HIS A 39 30.93 6.25 29.36
CA HIS A 39 30.11 5.12 28.91
C HIS A 39 28.69 5.54 28.54
N ALA A 40 28.53 6.83 28.26
CA ALA A 40 27.25 7.39 27.92
C ALA A 40 27.35 8.37 26.76
N GLU A 41 26.31 8.40 25.95
CA GLU A 41 26.08 9.46 24.97
C GLU A 41 24.80 10.22 25.34
N GLN A 42 24.81 11.53 25.11
CA GLN A 42 23.67 12.40 25.38
C GLN A 42 22.80 12.48 24.13
N SER A 43 21.51 12.13 24.23
CA SER A 43 20.56 12.42 23.16
C SER A 43 20.36 13.93 23.03
N LYS A 44 19.98 14.38 21.83
CA LYS A 44 19.73 15.81 21.60
C LYS A 44 18.43 16.26 22.29
N ALA A 45 18.32 17.57 22.53
CA ALA A 45 17.13 18.16 23.15
C ALA A 45 15.85 18.00 22.31
N ASP A 46 15.99 17.88 20.98
CA ASP A 46 14.91 17.65 20.02
C ASP A 46 14.60 16.16 19.80
N ALA A 47 15.27 15.25 20.50
CA ALA A 47 14.90 13.83 20.49
C ALA A 47 13.48 13.64 21.05
N PRO A 48 12.73 12.61 20.61
CA PRO A 48 11.35 12.38 21.07
C PRO A 48 11.15 12.36 22.59
N LYS A 49 12.10 11.81 23.34
CA LYS A 49 12.09 11.82 24.82
C LYS A 49 13.00 12.89 25.44
N GLY A 50 13.38 13.89 24.67
CA GLY A 50 14.27 14.97 25.08
C GLY A 50 15.72 14.54 25.30
N SER A 51 16.51 15.46 25.83
CA SER A 51 17.92 15.24 26.15
C SER A 51 18.04 14.34 27.37
N ARG A 52 18.62 13.15 27.18
CA ARG A 52 18.88 12.17 28.24
C ARG A 52 20.19 11.44 28.00
N ARG A 53 20.80 10.99 29.10
CA ARG A 53 22.01 10.19 29.06
C ARG A 53 21.68 8.72 28.74
N LEU A 54 22.36 8.12 27.78
CA LEU A 54 22.11 6.75 27.32
C LEU A 54 23.37 5.89 27.39
N CYS A 55 23.28 4.70 27.98
CA CYS A 55 24.37 3.72 27.93
C CYS A 55 24.50 3.09 26.54
N ALA A 56 25.65 2.49 26.25
CA ALA A 56 25.92 1.83 24.96
C ALA A 56 24.85 0.78 24.58
N ALA A 57 24.31 0.04 25.55
CA ALA A 57 23.27 -0.96 25.28
C ALA A 57 21.93 -0.33 24.86
N CYS A 58 21.59 0.82 25.45
CA CYS A 58 20.34 1.53 25.19
C CYS A 58 20.45 2.57 24.07
N LEU A 59 21.66 2.87 23.61
CA LEU A 59 21.88 3.82 22.52
C LEU A 59 21.56 3.18 21.17
N ARG A 60 20.83 3.93 20.35
CA ARG A 60 20.59 3.66 18.94
C ARG A 60 20.82 4.95 18.17
N TYR A 61 21.04 4.83 16.87
CA TYR A 61 21.09 5.98 15.99
C TYR A 61 19.92 5.93 15.02
N CYS A 62 19.20 7.04 14.91
CA CYS A 62 18.06 7.14 14.02
C CYS A 62 18.54 7.37 12.58
N GLU A 63 18.31 6.38 11.72
CA GLU A 63 18.70 6.45 10.30
C GLU A 63 17.61 7.06 9.39
N GLY A 64 16.50 7.54 9.97
CA GLY A 64 15.46 8.29 9.25
C GLY A 64 15.74 9.79 9.11
N GLY A 65 16.74 10.30 9.84
CA GLY A 65 17.13 11.72 9.89
C GLY A 65 18.62 11.92 9.65
N THR A 66 19.31 12.54 10.62
CA THR A 66 20.73 12.91 10.55
C THR A 66 21.65 11.94 11.28
N ASN A 67 21.22 10.70 11.51
CA ASN A 67 21.91 9.72 12.34
C ASN A 67 22.04 10.19 13.80
N GLU A 68 20.97 10.78 14.35
CA GLU A 68 21.00 11.30 15.72
C GLU A 68 20.94 10.20 16.80
N PRO A 69 21.65 10.38 17.93
CA PRO A 69 21.60 9.47 19.06
C PRO A 69 20.25 9.52 19.76
N VAL A 70 19.63 8.36 19.88
CA VAL A 70 18.30 8.13 20.49
C VAL A 70 18.33 6.86 21.34
N GLY A 71 17.38 6.72 22.25
CA GLY A 71 17.21 5.51 23.04
C GLY A 71 16.57 4.38 22.25
N VAL A 72 16.85 3.15 22.68
CA VAL A 72 16.21 1.93 22.17
C VAL A 72 14.68 1.94 22.35
N ASP A 73 14.19 2.67 23.35
CA ASP A 73 12.78 2.79 23.72
C ASP A 73 12.03 3.90 22.96
N GLU A 74 12.65 4.52 21.96
CA GLU A 74 12.00 5.51 21.08
C GLU A 74 12.18 5.20 19.60
N VAL A 75 12.69 4.01 19.25
CA VAL A 75 12.88 3.57 17.87
C VAL A 75 12.04 2.36 17.53
N ALA A 76 11.64 2.28 16.27
CA ALA A 76 11.12 1.07 15.63
C ALA A 76 11.98 0.72 14.40
N GLN A 77 11.78 -0.49 13.87
CA GLN A 77 12.46 -0.91 12.63
C GLN A 77 11.61 -0.52 11.42
N CYS A 78 12.26 0.07 10.42
CA CYS A 78 11.64 0.27 9.11
C CYS A 78 11.42 -1.10 8.44
N ALA A 79 10.19 -1.40 8.05
CA ALA A 79 9.86 -2.68 7.43
C ALA A 79 10.57 -2.90 6.08
N SER A 80 10.90 -1.83 5.34
CA SER A 80 11.63 -1.94 4.07
C SER A 80 13.15 -2.14 4.18
N CYS A 81 13.82 -1.67 5.25
CA CYS A 81 15.29 -1.79 5.35
C CYS A 81 15.83 -2.28 6.70
N GLY A 82 14.97 -2.54 7.69
CA GLY A 82 15.34 -3.01 9.03
C GLY A 82 16.03 -1.98 9.92
N ARG A 83 16.32 -0.78 9.40
CA ARG A 83 17.04 0.29 10.13
C ARG A 83 16.19 0.87 11.25
N SER A 84 16.85 1.32 12.32
CA SER A 84 16.18 1.98 13.45
C SER A 84 15.78 3.40 13.09
N VAL A 85 14.52 3.73 13.34
CA VAL A 85 13.94 5.05 13.08
C VAL A 85 13.21 5.50 14.33
N CYS A 86 13.49 6.73 14.79
CA CYS A 86 12.82 7.26 15.97
C CYS A 86 11.36 7.63 15.68
N THR A 87 10.54 7.77 16.72
CA THR A 87 9.12 8.15 16.59
C THR A 87 8.89 9.48 15.87
N ALA A 88 9.86 10.39 15.84
CA ALA A 88 9.78 11.65 15.11
C ALA A 88 10.08 11.51 13.60
N HIS A 89 10.88 10.52 13.20
CA HIS A 89 11.30 10.32 11.80
C HIS A 89 10.63 9.12 11.12
N GLN A 90 9.86 8.34 11.88
CA GLN A 90 9.07 7.25 11.35
C GLN A 90 7.72 7.78 10.85
N ALA A 91 7.18 7.10 9.85
CA ALA A 91 5.77 7.22 9.49
C ALA A 91 5.27 5.84 9.05
N VAL A 92 3.96 5.72 8.89
CA VAL A 92 3.32 4.45 8.49
C VAL A 92 2.91 4.50 7.04
N CYS A 93 3.01 3.36 6.35
CA CYS A 93 2.38 3.21 5.04
C CYS A 93 0.86 3.07 5.22
N ALA A 94 0.10 3.79 4.42
CA ALA A 94 -1.36 3.82 4.53
C ALA A 94 -2.07 2.53 4.06
N VAL A 95 -1.35 1.56 3.50
CA VAL A 95 -1.91 0.31 2.95
C VAL A 95 -1.72 -0.87 3.90
N ASP A 96 -0.53 -1.03 4.48
CA ASP A 96 -0.19 -2.15 5.38
C ASP A 96 0.08 -1.73 6.85
N GLU A 97 -0.02 -0.42 7.13
CA GLU A 97 0.23 0.21 8.43
C GLU A 97 1.64 -0.04 8.99
N GLN A 98 2.56 -0.55 8.17
CA GLN A 98 3.91 -0.85 8.61
C GLN A 98 4.73 0.42 8.79
N VAL A 99 5.58 0.42 9.81
CA VAL A 99 6.53 1.50 10.07
C VAL A 99 7.57 1.56 8.97
N GLN A 100 7.79 2.75 8.43
CA GLN A 100 8.77 3.04 7.40
C GLN A 100 9.60 4.26 7.77
N CYS A 101 10.85 4.29 7.30
CA CYS A 101 11.63 5.51 7.31
C CYS A 101 11.14 6.47 6.22
N SER A 102 11.39 7.76 6.41
CA SER A 102 11.06 8.83 5.47
C SER A 102 11.49 8.55 4.03
N ARG A 103 12.61 7.83 3.83
CA ARG A 103 13.15 7.49 2.49
C ARG A 103 12.32 6.44 1.74
N HIS A 104 11.65 5.53 2.45
CA HIS A 104 10.83 4.49 1.83
C HIS A 104 9.37 4.92 1.64
N LEU A 105 9.00 6.10 2.13
CA LEU A 105 7.67 6.67 1.94
C LEU A 105 7.65 7.74 0.86
N ARG A 106 6.57 7.76 0.09
CA ARG A 106 6.24 8.85 -0.83
C ARG A 106 4.76 9.17 -0.67
N ARG A 107 4.38 10.42 -0.90
CA ARG A 107 2.96 10.79 -0.99
C ARG A 107 2.38 10.28 -2.30
N ALA A 108 1.23 9.62 -2.23
CA ALA A 108 0.43 9.29 -3.40
C ALA A 108 -0.14 10.59 -4.00
N ASP A 109 -0.09 10.73 -5.32
CA ASP A 109 -0.60 11.88 -6.06
C ASP A 109 -2.14 11.94 -6.04
N GLY A 110 -2.81 10.80 -5.81
CA GLY A 110 -4.26 10.72 -5.66
C GLY A 110 -4.76 11.25 -4.31
N SER A 111 -4.40 10.57 -3.22
CA SER A 111 -4.92 10.89 -1.88
C SER A 111 -3.99 11.75 -1.01
N GLY A 112 -2.72 11.91 -1.38
CA GLY A 112 -1.71 12.53 -0.52
C GLY A 112 -1.21 11.65 0.64
N ARG A 113 -1.75 10.43 0.80
CA ARG A 113 -1.35 9.45 1.82
C ARG A 113 0.10 8.98 1.59
N LEU A 114 0.80 8.61 2.65
CA LEU A 114 2.15 8.06 2.56
C LEU A 114 2.09 6.57 2.21
N VAL A 115 2.84 6.18 1.19
CA VAL A 115 2.91 4.78 0.72
C VAL A 115 4.35 4.31 0.59
N CYS A 116 4.58 3.08 1.04
CA CYS A 116 5.87 2.41 0.87
C CYS A 116 6.10 2.03 -0.59
N GLU A 117 7.34 1.78 -0.98
CA GLU A 117 7.70 1.44 -2.36
C GLU A 117 6.90 0.25 -2.94
N GLN A 118 6.63 -0.77 -2.12
CA GLN A 118 5.88 -1.95 -2.53
C GLN A 118 4.39 -1.68 -2.81
N HIS A 119 3.82 -0.64 -2.18
CA HIS A 119 2.41 -0.28 -2.34
C HIS A 119 2.21 0.93 -3.27
N ARG A 120 3.22 1.23 -4.10
CA ARG A 120 3.12 2.24 -5.16
C ARG A 120 2.71 1.56 -6.46
N GLU A 121 1.72 2.14 -7.10
CA GLU A 121 1.26 1.72 -8.42
C GLU A 121 1.17 2.93 -9.36
N ALA A 122 1.29 2.67 -10.65
CA ALA A 122 1.14 3.69 -11.68
C ALA A 122 -0.24 3.63 -12.34
N CYS A 123 -0.70 4.75 -12.88
CA CYS A 123 -1.87 4.80 -13.76
C CYS A 123 -1.42 4.71 -15.22
N VAL A 124 -2.08 3.89 -16.05
CA VAL A 124 -1.79 3.79 -17.49
C VAL A 124 -1.85 5.14 -18.22
N ALA A 125 -2.73 6.05 -17.79
CA ALA A 125 -2.88 7.36 -18.38
C ALA A 125 -1.84 8.38 -17.86
N GLU A 126 -1.26 8.13 -16.69
CA GLU A 126 -0.33 9.03 -15.99
C GLU A 126 0.79 8.20 -15.34
N PRO A 127 1.74 7.66 -16.12
CA PRO A 127 2.73 6.69 -15.63
C PRO A 127 3.72 7.29 -14.63
N GLU A 128 3.90 8.62 -14.64
CA GLU A 128 4.76 9.34 -13.71
C GLU A 128 4.10 9.62 -12.35
N ALA A 129 2.76 9.49 -12.28
CA ALA A 129 2.01 9.68 -11.05
C ALA A 129 2.02 8.40 -10.21
N VAL A 130 2.28 8.57 -8.91
CA VAL A 130 2.32 7.50 -7.93
C VAL A 130 0.99 7.44 -7.21
N PHE A 131 0.31 6.30 -7.32
CA PHE A 131 -0.90 6.01 -6.58
C PHE A 131 -0.63 4.96 -5.51
N ALA A 132 -1.45 4.94 -4.48
CA ALA A 132 -1.50 3.79 -3.60
C ALA A 132 -2.08 2.58 -4.36
N ALA A 133 -1.63 1.37 -4.03
CA ALA A 133 -2.10 0.15 -4.69
C ALA A 133 -3.63 -0.05 -4.59
N ASP A 134 -4.27 0.50 -3.54
CA ASP A 134 -5.72 0.50 -3.32
C ASP A 134 -6.47 1.63 -4.05
N GLU A 135 -5.77 2.56 -4.71
CA GLU A 135 -6.35 3.70 -5.46
C GLU A 135 -6.47 3.45 -6.97
N VAL A 136 -5.90 2.35 -7.43
CA VAL A 136 -5.96 1.91 -8.83
C VAL A 136 -6.65 0.56 -8.91
N SER A 137 -7.24 0.27 -10.06
CA SER A 137 -7.69 -1.08 -10.36
C SER A 137 -7.33 -1.49 -11.78
N SER A 138 -7.25 -2.79 -12.01
CA SER A 138 -6.87 -3.35 -13.31
C SER A 138 -8.04 -3.25 -14.29
N CYS A 139 -7.80 -2.71 -15.48
CA CYS A 139 -8.78 -2.71 -16.56
C CYS A 139 -9.00 -4.16 -17.06
N PRO A 140 -10.23 -4.68 -17.07
CA PRO A 140 -10.50 -6.05 -17.53
C PRO A 140 -10.19 -6.25 -19.02
N VAL A 141 -10.15 -5.16 -19.79
CA VAL A 141 -9.91 -5.18 -21.24
C VAL A 141 -8.42 -5.31 -21.56
N CYS A 142 -7.59 -4.34 -21.16
CA CYS A 142 -6.16 -4.34 -21.46
C CYS A 142 -5.26 -4.93 -20.35
N GLY A 143 -5.77 -5.09 -19.13
CA GLY A 143 -5.01 -5.56 -17.97
C GLY A 143 -4.12 -4.52 -17.29
N LYS A 144 -4.08 -3.29 -17.79
CA LYS A 144 -3.31 -2.20 -17.17
C LYS A 144 -4.09 -1.56 -16.04
N THR A 145 -3.40 -1.01 -15.05
CA THR A 145 -3.98 -0.29 -13.92
C THR A 145 -4.39 1.12 -14.32
N ALA A 146 -5.50 1.60 -13.77
CA ALA A 146 -5.94 2.99 -13.92
C ALA A 146 -6.49 3.52 -12.60
N CYS A 147 -6.25 4.79 -12.31
CA CYS A 147 -6.84 5.47 -11.15
C CYS A 147 -8.32 5.76 -11.39
N ALA A 148 -9.07 6.04 -10.31
CA ALA A 148 -10.51 6.30 -10.38
C ALA A 148 -10.93 7.37 -11.41
N ARG A 149 -10.10 8.42 -11.62
CA ARG A 149 -10.36 9.47 -12.63
C ARG A 149 -10.22 8.97 -14.07
N HIS A 150 -9.34 8.00 -14.30
CA HIS A 150 -9.08 7.40 -15.61
C HIS A 150 -9.82 6.08 -15.80
N GLN A 151 -10.86 5.86 -14.99
CA GLN A 151 -11.80 4.76 -15.12
C GLN A 151 -13.22 5.28 -15.32
N ALA A 152 -14.01 4.49 -16.02
CA ALA A 152 -15.42 4.74 -16.17
C ALA A 152 -16.17 3.42 -16.40
N ALA A 153 -17.43 3.38 -15.95
CA ALA A 153 -18.32 2.26 -16.22
C ALA A 153 -18.64 2.21 -17.72
N CYS A 154 -18.50 1.03 -18.31
CA CYS A 154 -19.06 0.76 -19.62
C CYS A 154 -20.59 0.81 -19.52
N GLY A 155 -21.24 1.72 -20.23
CA GLY A 155 -22.70 1.85 -20.26
C GLY A 155 -23.44 0.62 -20.80
N TYR A 156 -22.73 -0.34 -21.39
CA TYR A 156 -23.30 -1.61 -21.88
C TYR A 156 -23.19 -2.79 -20.93
N CYS A 157 -21.97 -3.14 -20.47
CA CYS A 157 -21.74 -4.27 -19.56
C CYS A 157 -21.56 -3.87 -18.08
N GLY A 158 -21.58 -2.57 -17.75
CA GLY A 158 -21.44 -2.07 -16.38
C GLY A 158 -20.03 -2.09 -15.79
N ARG A 159 -19.10 -2.88 -16.35
CA ARG A 159 -17.72 -3.01 -15.82
C ARG A 159 -16.95 -1.69 -15.87
N GLN A 160 -16.14 -1.45 -14.82
CA GLN A 160 -15.16 -0.37 -14.80
C GLN A 160 -14.01 -0.70 -15.75
N VAL A 161 -13.75 0.19 -16.71
CA VAL A 161 -12.67 0.06 -17.68
C VAL A 161 -11.87 1.36 -17.71
N CYS A 162 -10.60 1.28 -18.13
CA CYS A 162 -9.83 2.50 -18.33
C CYS A 162 -10.44 3.34 -19.47
N THR A 163 -10.32 4.66 -19.37
CA THR A 163 -10.87 5.59 -20.37
C THR A 163 -10.29 5.37 -21.77
N ALA A 164 -9.08 4.81 -21.88
CA ALA A 164 -8.48 4.43 -23.15
C ALA A 164 -9.22 3.28 -23.86
N ASP A 165 -9.81 2.34 -23.11
CA ASP A 165 -10.60 1.23 -23.64
C ASP A 165 -12.11 1.55 -23.69
N LEU A 166 -12.52 2.79 -23.38
CA LEU A 166 -13.91 3.23 -23.44
C LEU A 166 -14.15 4.13 -24.67
N VAL A 167 -15.01 3.67 -25.58
CA VAL A 167 -15.42 4.44 -26.75
C VAL A 167 -16.45 5.50 -26.34
N GLN A 168 -15.99 6.73 -26.12
CA GLN A 168 -16.80 7.85 -25.61
C GLN A 168 -18.12 8.06 -26.36
N GLN A 169 -18.12 7.98 -27.69
CA GLN A 169 -19.31 8.20 -28.51
C GLN A 169 -20.44 7.20 -28.24
N THR A 170 -20.10 5.98 -27.84
CA THR A 170 -21.07 4.89 -27.63
C THR A 170 -21.26 4.54 -26.16
N GLY A 171 -20.37 5.03 -25.28
CA GLY A 171 -20.30 4.62 -23.87
C GLY A 171 -19.93 3.14 -23.70
N ARG A 172 -19.39 2.47 -24.73
CA ARG A 172 -19.08 1.04 -24.70
C ARG A 172 -17.58 0.81 -24.55
N CYS A 173 -17.19 -0.21 -23.80
CA CYS A 173 -15.81 -0.65 -23.79
C CYS A 173 -15.43 -1.34 -25.11
N ALA A 174 -14.14 -1.42 -25.41
CA ALA A 174 -13.63 -2.03 -26.64
C ALA A 174 -14.05 -3.50 -26.82
N THR A 175 -14.32 -4.24 -25.73
CA THR A 175 -14.91 -5.59 -25.79
C THR A 175 -16.36 -5.55 -26.27
N CYS A 176 -17.20 -4.70 -25.69
CA CYS A 176 -18.60 -4.55 -26.07
C CYS A 176 -18.77 -3.98 -27.49
N GLY A 177 -17.80 -3.19 -27.96
CA GLY A 177 -17.76 -2.67 -29.34
C GLY A 177 -17.50 -3.75 -30.40
N ARG A 178 -16.93 -4.91 -30.01
CA ARG A 178 -16.54 -6.01 -30.89
C ARG A 178 -17.38 -7.27 -30.71
N LEU A 179 -18.59 -7.14 -30.15
CA LEU A 179 -19.51 -8.26 -30.02
C LEU A 179 -19.88 -8.82 -31.40
N GLU A 180 -19.63 -10.10 -31.63
CA GLU A 180 -19.90 -10.79 -32.89
C GLU A 180 -20.86 -11.94 -32.65
N THR A 181 -21.66 -12.30 -33.67
CA THR A 181 -22.58 -13.43 -33.57
C THR A 181 -21.78 -14.71 -33.36
N ALA A 182 -22.00 -15.38 -32.24
CA ALA A 182 -21.32 -16.62 -31.89
C ALA A 182 -22.18 -17.42 -30.91
N GLU A 183 -22.14 -18.75 -31.03
CA GLU A 183 -22.77 -19.65 -30.08
C GLU A 183 -21.86 -19.83 -28.84
N PRO A 184 -22.36 -19.56 -27.62
CA PRO A 184 -21.57 -19.79 -26.41
C PRO A 184 -21.47 -21.30 -26.10
N PRO A 185 -20.44 -21.73 -25.36
CA PRO A 185 -20.34 -23.08 -24.84
C PRO A 185 -21.61 -23.51 -24.05
N GLU A 186 -22.04 -24.77 -24.20
CA GLU A 186 -23.32 -25.26 -23.62
C GLU A 186 -23.38 -25.15 -22.10
N ASP A 187 -22.26 -25.34 -21.42
CA ASP A 187 -22.09 -25.18 -19.97
C ASP A 187 -22.38 -23.75 -19.53
N VAL A 188 -21.92 -22.76 -20.29
CA VAL A 188 -22.19 -21.34 -20.05
C VAL A 188 -23.66 -21.01 -20.36
N VAL A 189 -24.21 -21.56 -21.43
CA VAL A 189 -25.62 -21.36 -21.81
C VAL A 189 -26.55 -21.90 -20.73
N ALA A 190 -26.30 -23.09 -20.18
CA ALA A 190 -27.13 -23.69 -19.14
C ALA A 190 -27.20 -22.84 -17.87
N ALA A 191 -26.07 -22.30 -17.42
CA ALA A 191 -25.99 -21.43 -16.25
C ALA A 191 -26.75 -20.11 -16.45
N LEU A 192 -26.61 -19.50 -17.62
CA LEU A 192 -27.25 -18.21 -17.92
C LEU A 192 -28.76 -18.35 -18.17
N LEU A 193 -29.20 -19.44 -18.79
CA LEU A 193 -30.61 -19.66 -19.13
C LEU A 193 -31.52 -19.96 -17.94
N ALA A 194 -30.99 -20.34 -16.78
CA ALA A 194 -31.77 -20.44 -15.54
C ALA A 194 -32.47 -19.11 -15.18
N THR A 195 -31.96 -17.98 -15.69
CA THR A 195 -32.45 -16.63 -15.41
C THR A 195 -33.18 -15.96 -16.58
N ALA A 196 -33.29 -16.60 -17.76
CA ALA A 196 -33.74 -15.95 -19.00
C ALA A 196 -35.08 -16.50 -19.54
N PRO A 197 -35.95 -15.65 -20.11
CA PRO A 197 -37.25 -16.09 -20.65
C PRO A 197 -37.15 -16.95 -21.92
N SER A 198 -38.21 -17.70 -22.20
CA SER A 198 -38.37 -18.59 -23.36
C SER A 198 -38.62 -17.79 -24.65
N GLY A 199 -37.91 -18.10 -25.75
CA GLY A 199 -38.10 -17.41 -27.04
C GLY A 199 -37.02 -17.71 -28.08
N LYS A 200 -37.11 -17.07 -29.27
CA LYS A 200 -36.02 -17.06 -30.27
C LYS A 200 -34.85 -16.26 -29.70
N ARG A 201 -33.70 -16.93 -29.56
CA ARG A 201 -32.49 -16.37 -28.94
C ARG A 201 -31.44 -16.21 -30.02
N SER A 202 -30.79 -15.05 -30.03
CA SER A 202 -29.51 -14.89 -30.73
C SER A 202 -28.47 -14.38 -29.75
N TRP A 203 -27.27 -14.94 -29.89
CA TRP A 203 -26.14 -14.65 -29.02
C TRP A 203 -25.11 -13.83 -29.78
N ARG A 204 -24.50 -12.89 -29.07
CA ARG A 204 -23.24 -12.29 -29.49
C ARG A 204 -22.23 -12.40 -28.38
N MET A 205 -20.96 -12.56 -28.75
CA MET A 205 -19.88 -12.79 -27.81
C MET A 205 -18.66 -11.96 -28.20
N ALA A 206 -17.90 -11.55 -27.19
CA ALA A 206 -16.55 -11.05 -27.32
C ALA A 206 -15.74 -11.50 -26.11
N ARG A 207 -14.42 -11.56 -26.25
CA ARG A 207 -13.51 -11.92 -25.16
C ARG A 207 -12.53 -10.80 -24.92
N ASP A 208 -12.17 -10.62 -23.67
CA ASP A 208 -11.05 -9.80 -23.27
C ASP A 208 -10.09 -10.57 -22.37
N ARG A 209 -9.18 -9.87 -21.71
CA ARG A 209 -8.11 -10.49 -20.92
C ARG A 209 -8.66 -11.31 -19.76
N THR A 210 -9.81 -10.93 -19.22
CA THR A 210 -10.31 -11.46 -17.95
C THR A 210 -11.67 -12.14 -18.08
N HIS A 211 -12.47 -11.79 -19.08
CA HIS A 211 -13.83 -12.26 -19.23
C HIS A 211 -14.21 -12.64 -20.66
N VAL A 212 -15.27 -13.43 -20.74
CA VAL A 212 -16.17 -13.52 -21.89
C VAL A 212 -17.36 -12.59 -21.64
N VAL A 213 -17.69 -11.73 -22.61
CA VAL A 213 -18.89 -10.89 -22.59
C VAL A 213 -19.91 -11.49 -23.55
N LEU A 214 -21.12 -11.72 -23.05
CA LEU A 214 -22.21 -12.35 -23.79
C LEU A 214 -23.41 -11.42 -23.84
N GLU A 215 -23.96 -11.22 -25.04
CA GLU A 215 -25.23 -10.52 -25.24
C GLU A 215 -26.28 -11.54 -25.67
N LEU A 216 -27.34 -11.64 -24.88
CA LEU A 216 -28.55 -12.39 -25.20
C LEU A 216 -29.62 -11.44 -25.71
N ASN A 217 -30.05 -11.64 -26.96
CA ASN A 217 -31.20 -10.96 -27.51
C ASN A 217 -32.48 -11.75 -27.18
N LEU A 218 -33.40 -11.13 -26.44
CA LEU A 218 -34.66 -11.73 -26.00
C LEU A 218 -35.86 -11.33 -26.88
N GLY A 219 -35.62 -10.59 -27.97
CA GLY A 219 -36.69 -10.00 -28.79
C GLY A 219 -37.25 -8.70 -28.19
N TRP A 220 -37.98 -7.93 -29.01
CA TRP A 220 -38.64 -6.68 -28.60
C TRP A 220 -37.72 -5.68 -27.86
N ARG A 221 -36.61 -5.31 -28.51
CA ARG A 221 -35.58 -4.35 -28.04
C ARG A 221 -34.87 -4.71 -26.72
N ARG A 222 -35.27 -5.78 -26.02
CA ARG A 222 -34.65 -6.20 -24.76
C ARG A 222 -33.36 -6.97 -25.00
N ARG A 223 -32.30 -6.57 -24.32
CA ARG A 223 -31.00 -7.24 -24.39
C ARG A 223 -30.44 -7.42 -23.00
N THR A 224 -29.90 -8.60 -22.71
CA THR A 224 -29.18 -8.84 -21.46
C THR A 224 -27.72 -9.11 -21.78
N VAL A 225 -26.84 -8.37 -21.11
CA VAL A 225 -25.39 -8.49 -21.22
C VAL A 225 -24.87 -9.15 -19.97
N PHE A 226 -24.16 -10.25 -20.15
CA PHE A 226 -23.51 -11.01 -19.09
C PHE A 226 -22.00 -10.84 -19.20
N THR A 227 -21.33 -10.71 -18.06
CA THR A 227 -19.87 -10.79 -17.96
C THR A 227 -19.50 -12.04 -17.18
N LEU A 228 -18.70 -12.90 -17.79
CA LEU A 228 -18.29 -14.18 -17.23
C LEU A 228 -16.77 -14.22 -17.13
N PRO A 229 -16.19 -14.28 -15.92
CA PRO A 229 -14.76 -14.45 -15.75
C PRO A 229 -14.27 -15.73 -16.43
N HIS A 230 -13.06 -15.72 -16.98
CA HIS A 230 -12.49 -16.93 -17.58
C HIS A 230 -12.38 -18.06 -16.54
N GLY A 231 -12.93 -19.23 -16.87
CA GLY A 231 -12.94 -20.40 -15.99
C GLY A 231 -14.05 -20.40 -14.92
N ALA A 232 -14.88 -19.36 -14.87
CA ALA A 232 -16.07 -19.34 -14.01
C ALA A 232 -17.28 -19.97 -14.71
N SER A 233 -18.17 -20.56 -13.91
CA SER A 233 -19.47 -21.09 -14.36
C SER A 233 -20.62 -20.11 -14.18
N GLU A 234 -20.42 -19.03 -13.39
CA GLU A 234 -21.45 -18.04 -13.08
C GLU A 234 -20.98 -16.63 -13.44
N PRO A 235 -21.85 -15.79 -14.02
CA PRO A 235 -21.51 -14.41 -14.35
C PRO A 235 -21.37 -13.55 -13.09
N ASP A 236 -20.42 -12.63 -13.11
CA ASP A 236 -20.22 -11.64 -12.04
C ASP A 236 -20.92 -10.30 -12.33
N GLY A 237 -21.46 -10.14 -13.55
CA GLY A 237 -22.20 -8.95 -13.97
C GLY A 237 -23.32 -9.30 -14.93
N VAL A 238 -24.49 -8.73 -14.67
CA VAL A 238 -25.69 -8.86 -15.51
C VAL A 238 -26.32 -7.48 -15.68
N VAL A 239 -26.43 -7.02 -16.93
CA VAL A 239 -27.03 -5.72 -17.27
C VAL A 239 -28.13 -5.92 -18.30
N THR A 240 -29.33 -5.42 -18.03
CA THR A 240 -30.46 -5.49 -18.97
C THR A 240 -30.77 -4.13 -19.56
N HIS A 241 -30.96 -4.08 -20.88
CA HIS A 241 -31.30 -2.92 -21.71
C HIS A 241 -32.68 -3.10 -22.35
#